data_AF-A0A7J7DLF8-F1
#
_entry.id   AF-A0A7J7DLF8-F1
#
_cell.length_a   1.000
_cell.length_b   1.000
_cell.length_c   1.000
_cell.angle_alpha   90.00
_cell.angle_beta   90.00
_cell.angle_gamma   90.00
#
_symmetry.space_group_name_H-M   'P 1'
#
loop_
_entity.id
_entity.type
_entity.pdbx_description
1 polymer ?
#
loop_
_entity_poly.entity_id
_entity_poly.type
_entity_poly.pdbx_seq_one_letter_code
_entity_poly.pdbx_strand_id
1 'polypeptide(L)'
;MATVLFFLVFLPEHDNNKQENGDCQVPDESRDNREIIDNNKAQSLTGDDIDELQRQGAKGDEIVEALIANSATFEKKTLFSQEKYRLKKQKKYAPTVLLRRPIACSICEAYFKKYPDRIRFLRVDALSLLLSMANDSANSDVLVVDMVGGLLTGSVAERLGGTGYVCNTYLGDTPYSMDIVRIFNFSDEICKRIVRCPLSDFSLTQNGTSEQNYEQADPCNMELNEEISSAVSAEETSPSSHQEDSGLLPESTVSPGSKIGKAPKAGEQASQEVIKTWKENGFSSVILAASDLDPWNLVKDILPLLSYSAPFAIYHQYLQVLPSRSHPCMQMNAFGGILSGIKICSS
;
A
#
# COMPACT_ATOMS: atom_id res chain seq x y z
N MET A 1 -0.18 -10.77 21.15
CA MET A 1 -0.09 -9.31 21.26
C MET A 1 -0.21 -8.74 19.86
N ALA A 2 -1.33 -8.08 19.55
CA ALA A 2 -1.54 -7.48 18.24
C ALA A 2 -0.69 -6.21 18.15
N THR A 3 0.30 -6.22 17.25
CA THR A 3 1.03 -5.00 16.86
C THR A 3 0.07 -4.14 16.06
N VAL A 4 -0.65 -3.25 16.75
CA VAL A 4 -1.51 -2.25 16.12
C VAL A 4 -0.60 -1.19 15.51
N LEU A 5 -0.39 -1.27 14.20
CA LEU A 5 0.25 -0.20 13.45
C LEU A 5 -0.76 0.96 13.37
N PHE A 6 -0.54 2.01 14.16
CA PHE A 6 -1.42 3.18 14.19
C PHE A 6 -1.25 3.99 12.90
N PHE A 7 -2.35 4.19 12.17
CA PHE A 7 -2.39 5.19 11.10
C PHE A 7 -2.67 6.55 11.69
N LEU A 8 -1.63 7.40 11.75
CA LEU A 8 -1.79 8.82 11.99
C LEU A 8 -2.20 9.51 10.69
N VAL A 9 -3.46 9.90 10.58
CA VAL A 9 -3.89 10.87 9.58
C VAL A 9 -3.97 12.24 10.26
N PHE A 10 -3.09 13.16 9.85
CA PHE A 10 -3.22 14.58 10.21
C PHE A 10 -4.34 15.18 9.36
N LEU A 11 -5.52 15.35 9.95
CA LEU A 11 -6.58 16.18 9.37
C LEU A 11 -6.55 17.55 10.05
N PRO A 12 -6.71 18.65 9.31
CA PRO A 12 -7.13 19.91 9.92
C PRO A 12 -8.56 19.72 10.46
N GLU A 13 -8.79 20.02 11.73
CA GLU A 13 -10.14 20.06 12.27
C GLU A 13 -10.92 21.21 11.63
N HIS A 14 -12.05 20.89 10.99
CA HIS A 14 -13.18 21.81 10.90
C HIS A 14 -14.04 21.57 12.13
N ASP A 15 -13.96 22.49 13.08
CA ASP A 15 -14.80 22.51 14.28
C ASP A 15 -16.25 22.79 13.86
N ASN A 16 -17.05 21.73 13.69
CA ASN A 16 -18.44 21.79 13.23
C ASN A 16 -19.45 21.98 14.37
N ASN A 17 -19.06 22.64 15.46
CA ASN A 17 -19.96 22.90 16.60
C ASN A 17 -19.97 24.36 17.04
N LYS A 18 -20.20 25.28 16.10
CA LYS A 18 -20.74 26.60 16.42
C LYS A 18 -22.12 26.76 15.80
N GLN A 19 -23.09 26.87 16.69
CA GLN A 19 -24.47 27.27 16.44
C GLN A 19 -24.49 28.47 15.49
N GLU A 20 -25.09 28.30 14.31
CA GLU A 20 -25.32 29.38 13.33
C GLU A 20 -26.31 30.39 13.94
N ASN A 21 -25.79 31.33 14.73
CA ASN A 21 -26.48 32.57 14.98
C ASN A 21 -26.23 33.48 13.78
N GLY A 22 -27.27 33.67 12.99
CA GLY A 22 -27.30 34.61 11.88
C GLY A 22 -27.09 36.04 12.37
N ASP A 23 -25.89 36.56 12.16
CA ASP A 23 -25.64 37.96 11.84
C ASP A 23 -24.27 38.06 11.12
N CYS A 24 -24.29 38.08 9.79
CA CYS A 24 -23.09 38.34 8.98
C CYS A 24 -22.76 39.84 9.00
N GLN A 25 -22.29 40.34 10.14
CA GLN A 25 -21.52 41.58 10.18
C GLN A 25 -20.05 41.19 10.05
N VAL A 26 -19.46 41.37 8.86
CA VAL A 26 -18.01 41.20 8.65
C VAL A 26 -17.35 42.48 9.19
N PRO A 27 -16.71 42.49 10.37
CA PRO A 27 -16.16 43.70 10.95
C PRO A 27 -14.68 43.79 10.57
N ASP A 28 -14.33 43.80 9.28
CA ASP A 28 -12.90 43.84 8.92
C ASP A 28 -12.60 44.32 7.48
N GLU A 29 -13.28 45.34 6.98
CA GLU A 29 -12.83 46.01 5.74
C GLU A 29 -11.73 47.06 5.99
N SER A 30 -11.30 47.28 7.24
CA SER A 30 -10.41 48.39 7.60
C SER A 30 -8.95 48.01 7.92
N ARG A 31 -8.62 46.74 8.14
CA ARG A 31 -7.25 46.34 8.49
C ARG A 31 -6.47 45.93 7.25
N ASP A 32 -5.27 46.44 7.11
CA ASP A 32 -4.33 46.00 6.08
C ASP A 32 -2.91 45.90 6.65
N ASN A 33 -1.98 45.44 5.82
CA ASN A 33 -0.60 45.17 6.22
C ASN A 33 0.36 46.36 6.01
N ARG A 34 -0.13 47.58 5.69
CA ARG A 34 0.76 48.71 5.35
C ARG A 34 1.67 49.14 6.49
N GLU A 35 1.21 48.98 7.73
CA GLU A 35 1.93 49.36 8.96
C GLU A 35 2.66 48.17 9.62
N ILE A 36 2.59 46.97 9.04
CA ILE A 36 3.24 45.78 9.59
C ILE A 36 4.67 45.71 9.07
N ILE A 37 5.64 45.95 9.95
CA ILE A 37 7.07 45.91 9.63
C ILE A 37 7.66 44.59 10.12
N ASP A 38 8.30 43.84 9.22
CA ASP A 38 9.04 42.63 9.58
C ASP A 38 10.45 42.96 10.07
N ASN A 39 10.59 43.09 11.38
CA ASN A 39 11.87 43.40 12.05
C ASN A 39 12.33 42.28 12.98
N ASN A 40 11.74 41.08 12.91
CA ASN A 40 11.96 39.95 13.82
C ASN A 40 11.78 40.25 15.32
N LYS A 41 11.18 41.38 15.70
CA LYS A 41 10.89 41.76 17.10
C LYS A 41 9.40 41.64 17.45
N ALA A 42 8.63 40.99 16.57
CA ALA A 42 7.18 40.90 16.70
C ALA A 42 6.71 39.94 17.80
N GLN A 43 7.55 39.01 18.26
CA GLN A 43 7.26 38.02 19.29
C GLN A 43 8.23 38.22 20.45
N SER A 44 7.72 38.40 21.67
CA SER A 44 8.53 38.58 22.87
C SER A 44 8.95 37.26 23.52
N LEU A 45 8.18 36.19 23.35
CA LEU A 45 8.55 34.86 23.88
C LEU A 45 9.72 34.25 23.09
N THR A 46 10.76 33.85 23.80
CA THR A 46 11.92 33.17 23.21
C THR A 46 11.67 31.66 23.04
N GLY A 47 12.58 30.96 22.35
CA GLY A 47 12.51 29.50 22.25
C GLY A 47 12.60 28.82 23.61
N ASP A 48 13.51 29.30 24.46
CA ASP A 48 13.73 28.76 25.81
C ASP A 48 12.49 28.93 26.70
N ASP A 49 11.79 30.07 26.58
CA ASP A 49 10.53 30.30 27.32
C ASP A 49 9.43 29.29 26.89
N ILE A 50 9.37 28.96 25.60
CA ILE A 50 8.40 28.01 25.06
C ILE A 50 8.73 26.58 25.53
N ASP A 51 10.02 26.22 25.55
CA ASP A 51 10.47 24.93 26.03
C ASP A 51 10.22 24.78 27.54
N GLU A 52 10.35 25.85 28.31
CA GLU A 52 10.02 25.87 29.73
C GLU A 52 8.51 25.69 29.96
N LEU A 53 7.64 26.36 29.18
CA LEU A 53 6.20 26.12 29.21
C LEU A 53 5.85 24.65 28.92
N GLN A 54 6.55 24.03 27.95
CA GLN A 54 6.38 22.61 27.66
C GLN A 54 6.84 21.71 28.81
N ARG A 55 7.97 22.03 29.45
CA ARG A 55 8.49 21.30 30.62
C ARG A 55 7.55 21.38 31.83
N GLN A 56 6.87 22.50 32.00
CA GLN A 56 5.85 22.72 33.03
C GLN A 56 4.54 21.97 32.72
N GLY A 57 4.42 21.35 31.53
CA GLY A 57 3.25 20.59 31.14
C GLY A 57 2.08 21.45 30.65
N ALA A 58 2.35 22.69 30.21
CA ALA A 58 1.33 23.55 29.61
C ALA A 58 0.69 22.86 28.40
N LYS A 59 -0.63 23.01 28.25
CA LYS A 59 -1.33 22.46 27.09
C LYS A 59 -0.92 23.20 25.83
N GLY A 60 -0.99 22.50 24.69
CA GLY A 60 -0.69 23.09 23.39
C GLY A 60 -1.50 24.36 23.11
N ASP A 61 -2.77 24.39 23.48
CA ASP A 61 -3.65 25.55 23.31
C ASP A 61 -3.20 26.74 24.19
N GLU A 62 -2.77 26.47 25.42
CA GLU A 62 -2.23 27.49 26.34
C GLU A 62 -0.94 28.11 25.78
N ILE A 63 -0.08 27.31 25.14
CA ILE A 63 1.12 27.80 24.43
C ILE A 63 0.73 28.68 23.24
N VAL A 64 -0.30 28.31 22.49
CA VAL A 64 -0.80 29.11 21.36
C VAL A 64 -1.36 30.45 21.85
N GLU A 65 -2.13 30.45 22.94
CA GLU A 65 -2.67 31.66 23.56
C GLU A 65 -1.55 32.57 24.10
N ALA A 66 -0.55 32.00 24.77
CA ALA A 66 0.62 32.73 25.23
C ALA A 66 1.39 33.39 24.07
N LEU A 67 1.54 32.68 22.94
CA LEU A 67 2.17 33.19 21.72
C LEU A 67 1.36 34.29 21.03
N ILE A 68 0.04 34.29 21.18
CA ILE A 68 -0.85 35.34 20.67
C ILE A 68 -0.74 36.59 21.56
N ALA A 69 -0.83 36.40 22.88
CA ALA A 69 -0.73 37.48 23.87
C ALA A 69 0.62 38.23 23.80
N ASN A 70 1.70 37.51 23.46
CA ASN A 70 3.06 38.05 23.34
C ASN A 70 3.43 38.53 21.92
N SER A 71 2.46 38.60 21.00
CA SER A 71 2.70 39.04 19.62
C SER A 71 2.25 40.48 19.39
N ALA A 72 3.20 41.41 19.29
CA ALA A 72 2.94 42.84 19.06
C ALA A 72 2.22 43.16 17.73
N THR A 73 2.24 42.24 16.77
CA THR A 73 1.62 42.43 15.44
C THR A 73 0.29 41.68 15.28
N PHE A 74 -0.16 40.89 16.28
CA PHE A 74 -1.29 39.99 16.07
C PHE A 74 -2.61 40.76 15.90
N GLU A 75 -2.87 41.74 16.75
CA GLU A 75 -4.12 42.52 16.70
C GLU A 75 -4.24 43.38 15.44
N LYS A 76 -3.12 43.85 14.90
CA LYS A 76 -3.08 44.66 13.67
C LYS A 76 -3.34 43.85 12.40
N LYS A 77 -3.21 42.52 12.46
CA LYS A 77 -3.47 41.64 11.33
C LYS A 77 -4.95 41.59 11.00
N THR A 78 -5.24 41.33 9.73
CA THR A 78 -6.58 40.96 9.26
C THR A 78 -7.05 39.66 9.91
N LEU A 79 -8.36 39.44 10.00
CA LEU A 79 -8.95 38.22 10.55
C LEU A 79 -8.40 36.96 9.87
N PHE A 80 -8.26 36.96 8.54
CA PHE A 80 -7.65 35.86 7.79
C PHE A 80 -6.20 35.59 8.20
N SER A 81 -5.43 36.64 8.44
CA SER A 81 -4.03 36.54 8.85
C SER A 81 -3.88 36.07 10.30
N GLN A 82 -4.80 36.46 11.18
CA GLN A 82 -4.89 35.98 12.56
C GLN A 82 -5.23 34.49 12.58
N GLU A 83 -6.25 34.07 11.84
CA GLU A 83 -6.67 32.67 11.78
C GLU A 83 -5.58 31.78 11.16
N LYS A 84 -4.95 32.24 10.06
CA LYS A 84 -3.79 31.56 9.47
C LYS A 84 -2.63 31.42 10.46
N TYR A 85 -2.37 32.44 11.29
CA TYR A 85 -1.34 32.36 12.34
C TYR A 85 -1.73 31.33 13.41
N ARG A 86 -2.97 31.37 13.90
CA ARG A 86 -3.51 30.43 14.88
C ARG A 86 -3.38 28.99 14.40
N LEU A 87 -3.86 28.67 13.20
CA LEU A 87 -3.74 27.33 12.60
C LEU A 87 -2.29 26.86 12.48
N LYS A 88 -1.36 27.76 12.10
CA LYS A 88 0.08 27.43 12.02
C LYS A 88 0.65 27.08 13.40
N LYS A 89 0.27 27.80 14.45
CA LYS A 89 0.73 27.56 15.82
C LYS A 89 0.08 26.32 16.43
N GLN A 90 -1.23 26.15 16.24
CA GLN A 90 -1.96 24.95 16.67
C GLN A 90 -1.36 23.68 16.04
N LYS A 91 -1.09 23.69 14.73
CA LYS A 91 -0.43 22.55 14.05
C LYS A 91 0.95 22.19 14.64
N LYS A 92 1.66 23.16 15.24
CA LYS A 92 2.99 22.94 15.83
C LYS A 92 2.90 22.52 17.30
N TYR A 93 2.07 23.17 18.10
CA TYR A 93 2.07 23.05 19.57
C TYR A 93 0.90 22.26 20.13
N ALA A 94 -0.21 22.16 19.40
CA ALA A 94 -1.41 21.40 19.75
C ALA A 94 -1.83 20.45 18.60
N PRO A 95 -0.97 19.51 18.17
CA PRO A 95 -1.34 18.55 17.14
C PRO A 95 -2.39 17.56 17.67
N THR A 96 -3.56 17.51 17.04
CA THR A 96 -4.57 16.49 17.31
C THR A 96 -4.35 15.28 16.42
N VAL A 97 -4.49 14.08 17.00
CA VAL A 97 -4.41 12.81 16.28
C VAL A 97 -5.77 12.14 16.31
N LEU A 98 -6.27 11.77 15.12
CA LEU A 98 -7.52 11.04 14.98
C LEU A 98 -7.24 9.57 14.66
N LEU A 99 -7.65 8.68 15.56
CA LEU A 99 -7.57 7.24 15.33
C LEU A 99 -8.72 6.80 14.42
N ARG A 100 -8.38 6.16 13.30
CA ARG A 100 -9.34 5.59 12.34
C ARG A 100 -9.09 4.11 12.17
N ARG A 101 -10.17 3.38 11.86
CA ARG A 101 -10.09 1.97 11.48
C ARG A 101 -9.28 1.84 10.18
N PRO A 102 -8.38 0.86 10.06
CA PRO A 102 -7.72 0.56 8.80
C PRO A 102 -8.75 0.04 7.79
N ILE A 103 -8.93 0.81 6.71
CA ILE A 103 -9.70 0.43 5.52
C ILE A 103 -8.84 0.62 4.28
N ALA A 104 -9.12 -0.10 3.20
CA ALA A 104 -8.37 -0.06 1.94
C ALA A 104 -8.01 1.38 1.50
N CYS A 105 -9.00 2.27 1.53
CA CYS A 105 -8.84 3.69 1.19
C CYS A 105 -7.78 4.39 2.07
N SER A 106 -7.92 4.32 3.39
CA SER A 106 -7.00 4.95 4.35
C SER A 106 -5.57 4.38 4.27
N ILE A 107 -5.46 3.07 4.04
CA ILE A 107 -4.16 2.39 3.90
C ILE A 107 -3.49 2.87 2.60
N CYS A 108 -4.23 2.88 1.49
CA CYS A 108 -3.74 3.36 0.20
C CYS A 108 -3.27 4.82 0.28
N GLU A 109 -4.05 5.71 0.89
CA GLU A 109 -3.68 7.12 1.05
C GLU A 109 -2.42 7.30 1.91
N ALA A 110 -2.31 6.55 3.01
CA ALA A 110 -1.15 6.60 3.89
C ALA A 110 0.12 6.11 3.20
N TYR A 111 0.05 4.99 2.47
CA TYR A 111 1.17 4.47 1.70
C TYR A 111 1.53 5.39 0.54
N PHE A 112 0.55 5.94 -0.19
CA PHE A 112 0.82 6.87 -1.28
C PHE A 112 1.54 8.13 -0.78
N LYS A 113 1.17 8.63 0.41
CA LYS A 113 1.80 9.82 1.00
C LYS A 113 3.20 9.56 1.56
N LYS A 114 3.43 8.38 2.17
CA LYS A 114 4.69 8.09 2.90
C LYS A 114 5.68 7.25 2.10
N TYR A 115 5.20 6.26 1.34
CA TYR A 115 5.99 5.27 0.62
C TYR A 115 5.35 4.95 -0.76
N PRO A 116 5.21 5.93 -1.67
CA PRO A 116 4.50 5.73 -2.94
C PRO A 116 5.13 4.63 -3.79
N ASP A 117 6.45 4.47 -3.77
CA ASP A 117 7.17 3.44 -4.53
C ASP A 117 6.75 2.02 -4.13
N ARG A 118 6.44 1.77 -2.85
CA ARG A 118 6.04 0.44 -2.35
C ARG A 118 4.69 -0.04 -2.91
N ILE A 119 3.83 0.90 -3.28
CA ILE A 119 2.54 0.62 -3.90
C ILE A 119 2.53 0.99 -5.39
N ARG A 120 3.72 1.15 -5.99
CA ARG A 120 3.89 1.50 -7.41
C ARG A 120 3.12 2.74 -7.84
N PHE A 121 3.03 3.73 -6.94
CA PHE A 121 2.26 4.96 -7.13
C PHE A 121 0.76 4.74 -7.39
N LEU A 122 0.21 3.60 -6.94
CA LEU A 122 -1.23 3.34 -6.97
C LEU A 122 -1.96 4.34 -6.07
N ARG A 123 -2.75 5.21 -6.69
CA ARG A 123 -3.56 6.20 -5.96
C ARG A 123 -4.88 5.59 -5.48
N VAL A 124 -5.49 6.24 -4.49
CA VAL A 124 -6.78 5.81 -3.93
C VAL A 124 -7.92 5.80 -4.95
N ASP A 125 -7.97 6.78 -5.85
CA ASP A 125 -8.98 6.85 -6.90
C ASP A 125 -8.76 5.76 -7.97
N ALA A 126 -7.50 5.50 -8.33
CA ALA A 126 -7.14 4.42 -9.23
C ALA A 126 -7.45 3.04 -8.63
N LEU A 127 -7.14 2.82 -7.35
CA LEU A 127 -7.53 1.62 -6.61
C LEU A 127 -9.05 1.45 -6.60
N SER A 128 -9.80 2.51 -6.33
CA SER A 128 -11.27 2.47 -6.30
C SER A 128 -11.87 2.13 -7.67
N LEU A 129 -11.31 2.71 -8.73
CA LEU A 129 -11.71 2.40 -10.11
C LEU A 129 -11.35 0.96 -10.48
N LEU A 130 -10.16 0.49 -10.12
CA LEU A 130 -9.69 -0.87 -10.39
C LEU A 130 -10.62 -1.92 -9.76
N LEU A 131 -10.95 -1.77 -8.46
CA LEU A 131 -11.87 -2.66 -7.75
C LEU A 131 -13.29 -2.63 -8.34
N SER A 132 -13.72 -1.45 -8.81
CA SER A 132 -15.04 -1.27 -9.42
C SER A 132 -15.11 -1.91 -10.81
N MET A 133 -14.05 -1.78 -11.61
CA MET A 133 -13.94 -2.38 -12.95
C MET A 133 -13.78 -3.91 -12.89
N ALA A 134 -13.12 -4.43 -11.85
CA ALA A 134 -13.04 -5.85 -11.56
C ALA A 134 -14.37 -6.43 -11.02
N ASN A 135 -15.35 -5.58 -10.67
CA ASN A 135 -16.63 -6.00 -10.09
C ASN A 135 -16.48 -6.93 -8.86
N ASP A 136 -15.48 -6.64 -8.02
CA ASP A 136 -15.20 -7.46 -6.85
C ASP A 136 -16.36 -7.35 -5.84
N SER A 137 -17.04 -8.47 -5.63
CA SER A 137 -18.27 -8.57 -4.83
C SER A 137 -18.34 -9.91 -4.11
N ALA A 138 -19.18 -9.98 -3.07
CA ALA A 138 -19.31 -11.15 -2.23
C ALA A 138 -19.56 -12.44 -3.06
N ASN A 139 -18.93 -13.54 -2.64
CA ASN A 139 -18.93 -14.85 -3.29
C ASN A 139 -18.16 -14.96 -4.61
N SER A 140 -17.46 -13.92 -5.04
CA SER A 140 -16.54 -14.02 -6.19
C SER A 140 -15.25 -14.75 -5.81
N ASP A 141 -14.77 -15.59 -6.73
CA ASP A 141 -13.41 -16.12 -6.69
C ASP A 141 -12.54 -15.25 -7.59
N VAL A 142 -11.68 -14.45 -6.96
CA VAL A 142 -10.89 -13.40 -7.63
C VAL A 142 -9.44 -13.83 -7.74
N LEU A 143 -8.90 -13.82 -8.96
CA LEU A 143 -7.48 -14.03 -9.22
C LEU A 143 -6.75 -12.69 -9.16
N VAL A 144 -5.77 -12.59 -8.28
CA VAL A 144 -5.03 -11.36 -7.99
C VAL A 144 -3.55 -11.54 -8.32
N VAL A 145 -2.97 -10.65 -9.11
CA VAL A 145 -1.51 -10.46 -9.16
C VAL A 145 -1.17 -9.16 -8.46
N ASP A 146 -0.50 -9.25 -7.32
CA ASP A 146 -0.24 -8.12 -6.43
C ASP A 146 1.26 -7.88 -6.25
N MET A 147 1.80 -6.92 -7.01
CA MET A 147 3.15 -6.39 -6.82
C MET A 147 3.15 -5.06 -6.06
N VAL A 148 2.07 -4.75 -5.34
CA VAL A 148 1.88 -3.52 -4.54
C VAL A 148 1.84 -3.83 -3.04
N GLY A 149 2.64 -4.81 -2.62
CA GLY A 149 2.89 -5.12 -1.21
C GLY A 149 1.74 -5.81 -0.46
N GLY A 150 0.72 -6.30 -1.17
CA GLY A 150 -0.49 -6.86 -0.56
C GLY A 150 -1.64 -5.86 -0.45
N LEU A 151 -1.47 -4.60 -0.90
CA LEU A 151 -2.53 -3.60 -0.84
C LEU A 151 -3.73 -4.03 -1.69
N LEU A 152 -3.48 -4.56 -2.89
CA LEU A 152 -4.54 -4.98 -3.80
C LEU A 152 -5.28 -6.20 -3.23
N THR A 153 -4.53 -7.22 -2.79
CA THR A 153 -5.05 -8.45 -2.18
C THR A 153 -5.90 -8.12 -0.95
N GLY A 154 -5.42 -7.23 -0.08
CA GLY A 154 -6.18 -6.79 1.09
C GLY A 154 -7.45 -6.03 0.71
N SER A 155 -7.38 -5.17 -0.30
CA SER A 155 -8.55 -4.41 -0.77
C SER A 155 -9.65 -5.31 -1.35
N VAL A 156 -9.27 -6.34 -2.11
CA VAL A 156 -10.21 -7.36 -2.61
C VAL A 156 -10.80 -8.15 -1.43
N ALA A 157 -9.98 -8.60 -0.48
CA ALA A 157 -10.46 -9.34 0.70
C ALA A 157 -11.44 -8.52 1.55
N GLU A 158 -11.21 -7.20 1.70
CA GLU A 158 -12.12 -6.28 2.37
C GLU A 158 -13.49 -6.23 1.68
N ARG A 159 -13.51 -6.19 0.33
CA ARG A 159 -14.73 -6.17 -0.49
C ARG A 159 -15.51 -7.50 -0.43
N LEU A 160 -14.79 -8.62 -0.41
CA LEU A 160 -15.37 -9.97 -0.34
C LEU A 160 -15.93 -10.31 1.05
N GLY A 161 -15.39 -9.71 2.11
CA GLY A 161 -15.90 -9.87 3.48
C GLY A 161 -15.88 -11.32 4.00
N GLY A 162 -14.98 -12.17 3.50
CA GLY A 162 -14.86 -13.58 3.91
C GLY A 162 -15.74 -14.55 3.13
N THR A 163 -16.41 -14.06 2.07
CA THR A 163 -17.15 -14.88 1.10
C THR A 163 -16.35 -15.03 -0.19
N GLY A 164 -16.44 -16.17 -0.88
CA GLY A 164 -15.57 -16.44 -2.04
C GLY A 164 -14.10 -16.62 -1.65
N TYR A 165 -13.19 -16.39 -2.60
CA TYR A 165 -11.75 -16.51 -2.40
C TYR A 165 -10.96 -15.39 -3.05
N VAL A 166 -9.86 -14.99 -2.40
CA VAL A 166 -8.81 -14.18 -3.00
C VAL A 166 -7.62 -15.08 -3.29
N CYS A 167 -7.39 -15.39 -4.57
CA CYS A 167 -6.24 -16.17 -5.00
C CYS A 167 -5.13 -15.22 -5.44
N ASN A 168 -4.16 -14.97 -4.55
CA ASN A 168 -2.95 -14.24 -4.91
C ASN A 168 -2.01 -15.17 -5.68
N THR A 169 -1.80 -14.86 -6.96
CA THR A 169 -0.91 -15.59 -7.84
C THR A 169 0.38 -14.84 -8.13
N TYR A 170 1.42 -15.60 -8.42
CA TYR A 170 2.78 -15.12 -8.65
C TYR A 170 3.48 -15.98 -9.69
N LEU A 171 4.50 -15.39 -10.32
CA LEU A 171 5.35 -16.09 -11.28
C LEU A 171 6.63 -16.58 -10.57
N GLY A 172 7.08 -17.79 -10.95
CA GLY A 172 8.22 -18.46 -10.33
C GLY A 172 7.88 -19.09 -8.98
N ASP A 173 8.91 -19.39 -8.19
CA ASP A 173 8.78 -20.16 -6.95
C ASP A 173 8.52 -19.29 -5.70
N THR A 174 8.76 -17.98 -5.80
CA THR A 174 8.69 -17.06 -4.66
C THR A 174 7.48 -16.13 -4.76
N PRO A 175 6.53 -16.18 -3.80
CA PRO A 175 5.41 -15.27 -3.75
C PRO A 175 5.82 -13.81 -3.54
N TYR A 176 5.06 -12.88 -4.13
CA TYR A 176 5.20 -11.45 -3.84
C TYR A 176 4.85 -11.12 -2.38
N SER A 177 5.43 -10.02 -1.85
CA SER A 177 5.20 -9.59 -0.47
C SER A 177 3.74 -9.20 -0.24
N MET A 178 3.16 -9.61 0.90
CA MET A 178 1.80 -9.25 1.32
C MET A 178 1.76 -8.60 2.72
N ASP A 179 2.84 -7.91 3.09
CA ASP A 179 2.98 -7.36 4.45
C ASP A 179 1.88 -6.34 4.79
N ILE A 180 1.35 -5.64 3.77
CA ILE A 180 0.27 -4.67 3.93
C ILE A 180 -1.04 -5.35 4.35
N VAL A 181 -1.29 -6.61 3.99
CA VAL A 181 -2.52 -7.33 4.37
C VAL A 181 -2.68 -7.42 5.89
N ARG A 182 -1.56 -7.57 6.63
CA ARG A 182 -1.60 -7.63 8.10
C ARG A 182 -2.17 -6.36 8.72
N ILE A 183 -2.03 -5.24 8.03
CA ILE A 183 -2.44 -3.93 8.50
C ILE A 183 -3.98 -3.74 8.43
N PHE A 184 -4.65 -4.47 7.55
CA PHE A 184 -6.12 -4.49 7.49
C PHE A 184 -6.74 -5.12 8.75
N ASN A 185 -5.96 -5.90 9.53
CA ASN A 185 -6.42 -6.55 10.76
C ASN A 185 -7.69 -7.39 10.56
N PHE A 186 -7.68 -8.23 9.52
CA PHE A 186 -8.79 -9.11 9.17
C PHE A 186 -9.05 -10.20 10.20
N SER A 187 -10.30 -10.67 10.26
CA SER A 187 -10.68 -11.83 11.06
C SER A 187 -10.10 -13.12 10.47
N ASP A 188 -10.02 -14.16 11.29
CA ASP A 188 -9.60 -15.50 10.89
C ASP A 188 -10.41 -16.05 9.72
N GLU A 189 -11.71 -15.71 9.65
CA GLU A 189 -12.60 -16.11 8.56
C GLU A 189 -12.19 -15.52 7.22
N ILE A 190 -11.84 -14.23 7.19
CA ILE A 190 -11.35 -13.55 5.98
C ILE A 190 -9.95 -14.06 5.63
N CYS A 191 -9.06 -14.22 6.63
CA CYS A 191 -7.70 -14.71 6.43
C CYS A 191 -7.67 -16.10 5.76
N LYS A 192 -8.57 -17.01 6.14
CA LYS A 192 -8.71 -18.35 5.51
C LYS A 192 -9.06 -18.30 4.03
N ARG A 193 -9.72 -17.23 3.56
CA ARG A 193 -10.11 -17.06 2.15
C ARG A 193 -9.04 -16.41 1.30
N ILE A 194 -7.99 -15.86 1.92
CA ILE A 194 -6.85 -15.28 1.22
C ILE A 194 -5.81 -16.39 1.05
N VAL A 195 -5.68 -16.90 -0.16
CA VAL A 195 -4.79 -18.02 -0.48
C VAL A 195 -3.79 -17.65 -1.56
N ARG A 196 -2.73 -18.44 -1.66
CA ARG A 196 -1.68 -18.30 -2.67
C ARG A 196 -1.61 -19.50 -3.59
N CYS A 197 -1.33 -19.26 -4.86
CA CYS A 197 -1.10 -20.31 -5.85
C CYS A 197 -0.15 -19.80 -6.94
N PRO A 198 0.98 -20.47 -7.22
CA PRO A 198 1.83 -20.09 -8.35
C PRO A 198 1.07 -20.25 -9.66
N LEU A 199 1.37 -19.43 -10.66
CA LEU A 199 0.66 -19.47 -11.94
C LEU A 199 0.83 -20.80 -12.67
N SER A 200 1.95 -21.48 -12.45
CA SER A 200 2.27 -22.81 -12.99
C SER A 200 1.27 -23.89 -12.57
N ASP A 201 0.66 -23.77 -11.40
CA ASP A 201 -0.30 -24.76 -10.91
C ASP A 201 -1.60 -24.75 -11.73
N PHE A 202 -1.88 -23.65 -12.44
CA PHE A 202 -3.03 -23.53 -13.35
C PHE A 202 -2.73 -24.02 -14.77
N SER A 203 -1.46 -24.22 -15.13
CA SER A 203 -1.09 -24.75 -16.43
C SER A 203 -1.66 -26.16 -16.60
N LEU A 204 -2.40 -26.39 -17.69
CA LEU A 204 -2.99 -27.68 -18.02
C LEU A 204 -1.89 -28.69 -18.37
N THR A 205 -1.48 -29.53 -17.44
CA THR A 205 -0.94 -30.85 -17.81
C THR A 205 -2.12 -31.75 -18.18
N GLN A 206 -2.52 -31.72 -19.45
CA GLN A 206 -3.14 -32.89 -20.06
C GLN A 206 -2.07 -33.96 -20.27
N ASN A 207 -1.72 -34.71 -19.22
CA ASN A 207 -1.04 -35.98 -19.37
C ASN A 207 -1.88 -37.06 -18.67
N GLY A 208 -2.85 -37.59 -19.42
CA GLY A 208 -3.37 -38.92 -19.16
C GLY A 208 -2.39 -39.96 -19.71
N THR A 209 -2.11 -40.99 -18.90
CA THR A 209 -1.33 -42.22 -19.21
C THR A 209 0.15 -42.01 -19.53
N SER A 210 1.12 -42.77 -19.02
CA SER A 210 1.15 -44.03 -18.29
C SER A 210 2.58 -44.22 -17.76
N GLU A 211 2.74 -44.87 -16.61
CA GLU A 211 4.00 -45.44 -16.17
C GLU A 211 4.68 -46.21 -17.31
N GLN A 212 5.90 -45.81 -17.71
CA GLN A 212 6.89 -46.76 -18.23
C GLN A 212 8.28 -46.36 -17.76
N ASN A 213 8.80 -47.21 -16.89
CA ASN A 213 10.20 -47.38 -16.53
C ASN A 213 11.06 -47.55 -17.77
N TYR A 214 12.20 -46.87 -17.83
CA TYR A 214 13.44 -47.46 -18.35
C TYR A 214 14.62 -46.96 -17.51
N GLU A 215 15.20 -47.88 -16.74
CA GLU A 215 16.54 -47.74 -16.18
C GLU A 215 17.60 -47.94 -17.27
N GLN A 216 18.68 -47.14 -17.15
CA GLN A 216 20.10 -47.39 -17.47
C GLN A 216 20.53 -47.71 -18.91
N ALA A 217 21.45 -46.90 -19.45
CA ALA A 217 22.89 -47.18 -19.39
C ALA A 217 23.74 -46.09 -20.11
N ASP A 218 24.70 -45.51 -19.37
CA ASP A 218 25.97 -44.96 -19.90
C ASP A 218 26.82 -46.09 -20.51
N PRO A 219 27.88 -45.89 -21.35
CA PRO A 219 28.93 -44.85 -21.15
C PRO A 219 29.65 -44.30 -22.42
N CYS A 220 30.40 -43.19 -22.25
CA CYS A 220 31.86 -43.07 -22.52
C CYS A 220 32.33 -41.67 -22.99
N ASN A 221 33.14 -41.04 -22.12
CA ASN A 221 34.40 -40.32 -22.36
C ASN A 221 34.66 -39.53 -23.66
N MET A 222 34.95 -38.24 -23.47
CA MET A 222 36.29 -37.72 -23.78
C MET A 222 36.59 -36.47 -22.94
N GLU A 223 37.53 -36.61 -22.00
CA GLU A 223 38.26 -35.51 -21.38
C GLU A 223 39.22 -34.91 -22.40
N LEU A 224 39.36 -33.58 -22.40
CA LEU A 224 40.66 -32.93 -22.62
C LEU A 224 40.81 -31.81 -21.61
N ASN A 225 41.74 -32.04 -20.70
CA ASN A 225 42.21 -31.18 -19.64
C ASN A 225 43.43 -30.40 -20.17
N GLU A 226 43.48 -29.09 -20.01
CA GLU A 226 44.76 -28.37 -19.86
C GLU A 226 44.59 -27.33 -18.75
N GLU A 227 45.14 -27.67 -17.58
CA GLU A 227 45.46 -26.72 -16.51
C GLU A 227 46.80 -26.07 -16.80
N ILE A 228 46.90 -24.75 -16.63
CA ILE A 228 48.10 -24.11 -16.06
C ILE A 228 47.65 -23.09 -15.02
N SER A 229 48.13 -23.31 -13.81
CA SER A 229 47.94 -22.55 -12.58
C SER A 229 48.95 -21.39 -12.48
N SER A 230 48.56 -20.28 -11.85
CA SER A 230 49.48 -19.50 -11.02
C SER A 230 48.71 -18.68 -9.97
N ALA A 231 49.19 -18.76 -8.74
CA ALA A 231 48.73 -18.01 -7.57
C ALA A 231 49.73 -16.88 -7.26
N VAL A 232 49.29 -15.76 -6.66
CA VAL A 232 49.92 -15.06 -5.52
C VAL A 232 49.10 -13.83 -5.07
N SER A 233 49.17 -13.57 -3.77
CA SER A 233 48.44 -12.62 -2.90
C SER A 233 48.89 -11.14 -2.97
N ALA A 234 48.02 -10.19 -2.55
CA ALA A 234 48.20 -9.27 -1.38
C ALA A 234 47.40 -7.94 -1.47
N GLU A 235 46.55 -7.75 -0.44
CA GLU A 235 46.25 -6.55 0.39
C GLU A 235 45.71 -5.18 -0.12
N GLU A 236 44.66 -4.75 0.62
CA GLU A 236 44.23 -3.39 1.09
C GLU A 236 43.73 -2.37 0.02
N THR A 237 42.55 -1.73 0.12
CA THR A 237 42.05 -0.87 1.21
C THR A 237 40.57 -0.49 0.95
N SER A 238 39.73 -0.42 1.99
CA SER A 238 38.33 0.09 2.00
C SER A 238 38.23 1.64 1.99
N PRO A 239 37.03 2.25 1.81
CA PRO A 239 36.27 2.68 3.01
C PRO A 239 34.72 2.61 2.95
N SER A 240 34.18 2.15 4.09
CA SER A 240 33.01 2.57 4.88
C SER A 240 31.60 2.75 4.28
N SER A 241 30.72 1.80 4.60
CA SER A 241 29.27 1.95 4.72
C SER A 241 28.88 2.34 6.16
N HIS A 242 27.93 3.27 6.31
CA HIS A 242 27.29 3.55 7.60
C HIS A 242 26.16 2.54 7.85
N GLN A 243 26.26 1.88 9.01
CA GLN A 243 25.25 1.02 9.63
C GLN A 243 24.07 1.84 10.16
N GLU A 244 22.84 1.36 9.95
CA GLU A 244 21.78 1.45 10.96
C GLU A 244 21.05 0.09 11.06
N ASP A 245 21.48 -0.64 12.09
CA ASP A 245 20.74 -1.50 13.01
C ASP A 245 19.51 -2.29 12.49
N SER A 246 19.74 -3.58 12.22
CA SER A 246 18.70 -4.60 12.09
C SER A 246 18.94 -5.66 13.18
N GLY A 247 18.34 -5.45 14.35
CA GLY A 247 18.40 -6.39 15.47
C GLY A 247 17.74 -7.73 15.15
N LEU A 248 18.58 -8.76 14.98
CA LEU A 248 18.22 -10.17 14.97
C LEU A 248 18.28 -10.76 16.38
N LEU A 249 17.52 -11.85 16.57
CA LEU A 249 17.70 -13.04 17.44
C LEU A 249 16.61 -13.27 18.51
N PRO A 250 16.37 -14.53 18.99
CA PRO A 250 16.85 -15.82 18.49
C PRO A 250 15.76 -16.90 18.27
N GLU A 251 16.09 -17.87 17.42
CA GLU A 251 15.48 -19.21 17.41
C GLU A 251 15.67 -19.92 18.76
N SER A 252 14.63 -20.60 19.23
CA SER A 252 14.74 -21.65 20.24
C SER A 252 14.01 -22.92 19.78
N THR A 253 14.84 -23.92 19.47
CA THR A 253 14.70 -25.36 19.78
C THR A 253 13.30 -25.96 19.96
N VAL A 254 13.03 -26.95 19.11
CA VAL A 254 11.86 -27.84 19.10
C VAL A 254 11.76 -28.73 20.35
N SER A 255 10.53 -28.91 20.85
CA SER A 255 10.09 -30.13 21.55
C SER A 255 8.63 -30.45 21.22
N PRO A 256 8.22 -31.74 21.13
CA PRO A 256 6.95 -32.16 20.54
C PRO A 256 5.84 -32.27 21.59
N GLY A 257 4.68 -31.65 21.34
CA GLY A 257 3.49 -31.86 22.18
C GLY A 257 2.39 -30.83 22.00
N SER A 258 1.20 -31.31 21.60
CA SER A 258 -0.09 -30.62 21.51
C SER A 258 -0.34 -29.78 20.24
N LYS A 259 -1.19 -30.31 19.35
CA LYS A 259 -1.81 -29.57 18.23
C LYS A 259 -2.79 -28.54 18.79
N ILE A 260 -2.28 -27.42 19.26
CA ILE A 260 -3.04 -26.18 19.42
C ILE A 260 -3.09 -25.56 18.02
N GLY A 261 -4.29 -25.47 17.43
CA GLY A 261 -4.47 -24.91 16.09
C GLY A 261 -3.90 -23.50 16.02
N LYS A 262 -2.85 -23.29 15.21
CA LYS A 262 -2.35 -21.96 14.90
C LYS A 262 -3.49 -21.19 14.21
N ALA A 263 -3.72 -19.95 14.61
CA ALA A 263 -4.68 -19.08 13.94
C ALA A 263 -4.33 -19.00 12.43
N PRO A 264 -5.33 -19.07 11.54
CA PRO A 264 -5.11 -19.08 10.10
C PRO A 264 -4.40 -17.79 9.67
N LYS A 265 -3.38 -17.93 8.83
CA LYS A 265 -2.65 -16.77 8.31
C LYS A 265 -3.10 -16.49 6.89
N ALA A 266 -3.30 -15.22 6.56
CA ALA A 266 -3.55 -14.82 5.19
C ALA A 266 -2.37 -15.24 4.29
N GLY A 267 -2.68 -15.81 3.13
CA GLY A 267 -1.69 -16.25 2.14
C GLY A 267 -1.16 -17.67 2.37
N GLU A 268 -1.92 -18.54 3.04
CA GLU A 268 -1.67 -19.99 3.00
C GLU A 268 -1.85 -20.54 1.57
N GLN A 269 -1.19 -21.66 1.25
CA GLN A 269 -1.29 -22.25 -0.08
C GLN A 269 -2.73 -22.74 -0.34
N ALA A 270 -3.24 -22.50 -1.55
CA ALA A 270 -4.56 -22.98 -1.95
C ALA A 270 -4.62 -24.52 -1.91
N SER A 271 -5.75 -25.05 -1.45
CA SER A 271 -5.98 -26.50 -1.45
C SER A 271 -6.19 -27.03 -2.87
N GLN A 272 -5.81 -28.29 -3.11
CA GLN A 272 -5.95 -28.92 -4.42
C GLN A 272 -7.41 -29.02 -4.88
N GLU A 273 -8.35 -29.15 -3.94
CA GLU A 273 -9.79 -29.18 -4.22
C GLU A 273 -10.26 -27.85 -4.82
N VAL A 274 -9.85 -26.73 -4.23
CA VAL A 274 -10.21 -25.39 -4.70
C VAL A 274 -9.54 -25.07 -6.03
N ILE A 275 -8.27 -25.43 -6.21
CA ILE A 275 -7.56 -25.26 -7.50
C ILE A 275 -8.28 -26.03 -8.60
N LYS A 276 -8.74 -27.25 -8.33
CA LYS A 276 -9.53 -28.04 -9.29
C LYS A 276 -10.83 -27.32 -9.68
N THR A 277 -11.54 -26.75 -8.71
CA THR A 277 -12.76 -25.96 -8.98
C THR A 277 -12.48 -24.76 -9.90
N TRP A 278 -11.37 -24.05 -9.70
CA TRP A 278 -10.99 -22.93 -10.57
C TRP A 278 -10.54 -23.37 -11.96
N LYS A 279 -9.90 -24.53 -12.09
CA LYS A 279 -9.57 -25.10 -13.41
C LYS A 279 -10.82 -25.47 -14.22
N GLU A 280 -11.87 -25.94 -13.55
CA GLU A 280 -13.12 -26.34 -14.19
C GLU A 280 -14.03 -25.15 -14.51
N ASN A 281 -14.18 -24.20 -13.59
CA ASN A 281 -15.16 -23.11 -13.70
C ASN A 281 -14.56 -21.76 -14.14
N GLY A 282 -13.25 -21.58 -13.96
CA GLY A 282 -12.58 -20.29 -14.08
C GLY A 282 -12.81 -19.36 -12.88
N PHE A 283 -12.09 -18.24 -12.87
CA PHE A 283 -12.25 -17.19 -11.88
C PHE A 283 -13.37 -16.22 -12.26
N SER A 284 -14.08 -15.70 -11.26
CA SER A 284 -15.17 -14.72 -11.44
C SER A 284 -14.67 -13.31 -11.75
N SER A 285 -13.40 -13.02 -11.43
CA SER A 285 -12.75 -11.75 -11.78
C SER A 285 -11.24 -11.91 -11.75
N VAL A 286 -10.56 -11.07 -12.52
CA VAL A 286 -9.09 -10.94 -12.52
C VAL A 286 -8.72 -9.49 -12.24
N ILE A 287 -7.84 -9.28 -11.27
CA ILE A 287 -7.33 -7.95 -10.93
C ILE A 287 -5.82 -7.96 -10.80
N LEU A 288 -5.16 -7.03 -11.49
CA LEU A 288 -3.73 -7.05 -11.73
C LEU A 288 -3.10 -5.71 -11.35
N ALA A 289 -2.04 -5.74 -10.55
CA ALA A 289 -1.12 -4.63 -10.35
C ALA A 289 0.31 -5.16 -10.44
N ALA A 290 0.81 -5.28 -11.68
CA ALA A 290 2.10 -5.85 -12.01
C ALA A 290 2.96 -4.84 -12.77
N SER A 291 3.58 -3.90 -12.05
CA SER A 291 4.36 -2.81 -12.68
C SER A 291 5.74 -3.23 -13.19
N ASP A 292 6.26 -4.37 -12.72
CA ASP A 292 7.60 -4.86 -13.09
C ASP A 292 7.56 -5.98 -14.15
N LEU A 293 6.37 -6.37 -14.62
CA LEU A 293 6.17 -7.42 -15.61
C LEU A 293 5.59 -6.84 -16.90
N ASP A 294 5.86 -7.47 -18.03
CA ASP A 294 5.16 -7.15 -19.28
C ASP A 294 3.67 -7.50 -19.15
N PRO A 295 2.75 -6.52 -19.17
CA PRO A 295 1.33 -6.79 -18.97
C PRO A 295 0.76 -7.69 -20.05
N TRP A 296 1.28 -7.64 -21.28
CA TRP A 296 0.73 -8.38 -22.39
C TRP A 296 0.97 -9.89 -22.27
N ASN A 297 2.19 -10.31 -21.92
CA ASN A 297 2.48 -11.72 -21.67
C ASN A 297 1.67 -12.25 -20.48
N LEU A 298 1.59 -11.49 -19.40
CA LEU A 298 0.80 -11.87 -18.22
C LEU A 298 -0.69 -12.05 -18.56
N VAL A 299 -1.25 -11.14 -19.36
CA VAL A 299 -2.64 -11.20 -19.83
C VAL A 299 -2.91 -12.45 -20.66
N LYS A 300 -1.97 -12.89 -21.51
CA LYS A 300 -2.13 -14.13 -22.29
C LYS A 300 -2.24 -15.37 -21.43
N ASP A 301 -1.50 -15.41 -20.32
CA ASP A 301 -1.48 -16.56 -19.42
C ASP A 301 -2.67 -16.56 -18.47
N ILE A 302 -3.14 -15.37 -18.06
CA ILE A 302 -4.21 -15.22 -17.05
C ILE A 302 -5.61 -15.19 -17.66
N LEU A 303 -5.83 -14.55 -18.81
CA LEU A 303 -7.16 -14.48 -19.43
C LEU A 303 -7.81 -15.85 -19.69
N PRO A 304 -7.08 -16.92 -20.05
CA PRO A 304 -7.65 -18.27 -20.15
C PRO A 304 -8.30 -18.75 -18.86
N LEU A 305 -7.77 -18.36 -17.70
CA LEU A 305 -8.25 -18.79 -16.37
C LEU A 305 -9.54 -18.08 -15.93
N LEU A 306 -9.91 -17.00 -16.60
CA LEU A 306 -11.11 -16.22 -16.27
C LEU A 306 -12.38 -16.92 -16.82
N SER A 307 -13.50 -16.90 -16.11
CA SER A 307 -14.77 -17.38 -16.64
C SER A 307 -15.28 -16.50 -17.79
N TYR A 308 -16.14 -17.03 -18.66
CA TYR A 308 -16.79 -16.21 -19.69
C TYR A 308 -17.71 -15.14 -19.07
N SER A 309 -17.82 -14.00 -19.73
CA SER A 309 -18.54 -12.81 -19.27
C SER A 309 -18.00 -12.20 -17.97
N ALA A 310 -16.85 -12.63 -17.50
CA ALA A 310 -16.25 -12.12 -16.28
C ALA A 310 -15.32 -10.93 -16.59
N PRO A 311 -15.26 -9.92 -15.72
CA PRO A 311 -14.42 -8.75 -15.91
C PRO A 311 -12.96 -9.01 -15.55
N PHE A 312 -12.08 -8.20 -16.14
CA PHE A 312 -10.71 -8.06 -15.69
C PHE A 312 -10.32 -6.58 -15.61
N ALA A 313 -9.44 -6.24 -14.67
CA ALA A 313 -8.90 -4.90 -14.52
C ALA A 313 -7.40 -4.93 -14.20
N ILE A 314 -6.64 -4.07 -14.88
CA ILE A 314 -5.17 -4.09 -14.88
C ILE A 314 -4.69 -2.68 -14.62
N TYR A 315 -3.98 -2.50 -13.52
CA TYR A 315 -3.23 -1.29 -13.22
C TYR A 315 -1.78 -1.45 -13.68
N HIS A 316 -1.27 -0.40 -14.34
CA HIS A 316 0.14 -0.29 -14.64
C HIS A 316 0.60 1.17 -14.50
N GLN A 317 1.72 1.39 -13.81
CA GLN A 317 2.25 2.73 -13.51
C GLN A 317 2.54 3.56 -14.77
N TYR A 318 2.98 2.91 -15.84
CA TYR A 318 3.42 3.57 -17.08
C TYR A 318 2.50 3.30 -18.28
N LEU A 319 1.23 2.94 -18.06
CA LEU A 319 0.34 2.62 -19.17
C LEU A 319 0.14 3.86 -20.07
N GLN A 320 0.88 3.92 -21.18
CA GLN A 320 0.72 4.95 -22.18
C GLN A 320 -0.51 4.62 -23.02
N VAL A 321 -1.62 5.31 -22.76
CA VAL A 321 -2.84 5.18 -23.56
C VAL A 321 -2.60 5.84 -24.93
N LEU A 322 -2.17 5.04 -25.91
CA LEU A 322 -2.00 5.32 -27.35
C LEU A 322 -1.25 6.63 -27.71
N PRO A 323 -0.14 6.57 -28.48
CA PRO A 323 0.42 7.78 -29.07
C PRO A 323 -0.62 8.40 -30.04
N SER A 324 -0.85 9.71 -29.95
CA SER A 324 -1.48 10.60 -30.96
C SER A 324 -2.96 11.04 -30.81
N ARG A 325 -3.73 10.70 -29.77
CA ARG A 325 -5.17 11.09 -29.71
C ARG A 325 -5.73 11.59 -28.37
N SER A 326 -4.95 12.32 -27.58
CA SER A 326 -5.43 12.89 -26.32
C SER A 326 -4.84 14.28 -26.09
N HIS A 327 -5.70 15.29 -25.97
CA HIS A 327 -5.37 16.61 -25.45
C HIS A 327 -5.88 16.70 -24.00
N PRO A 328 -5.13 17.28 -23.05
CA PRO A 328 -5.52 17.25 -21.64
C PRO A 328 -6.58 18.32 -21.33
N CYS A 329 -7.66 17.94 -20.66
CA CYS A 329 -8.63 18.88 -20.07
C CYS A 329 -8.48 19.02 -18.54
N MET A 330 -7.66 18.18 -17.88
CA MET A 330 -7.32 18.33 -16.46
C MET A 330 -5.89 17.81 -16.21
N GLN A 331 -5.03 18.67 -15.65
CA GLN A 331 -3.72 18.25 -15.15
C GLN A 331 -3.90 17.60 -13.77
N MET A 332 -4.08 16.29 -13.78
CA MET A 332 -3.70 15.42 -12.66
C MET A 332 -2.41 14.71 -13.08
N ASN A 333 -1.37 14.78 -12.25
CA ASN A 333 -0.07 14.15 -12.55
C ASN A 333 -0.27 12.66 -12.90
N ALA A 334 0.18 12.27 -14.09
CA ALA A 334 -0.03 10.94 -14.67
C ALA A 334 0.84 9.88 -13.96
N PHE A 335 0.32 9.29 -12.87
CA PHE A 335 1.00 8.25 -12.09
C PHE A 335 0.45 6.83 -12.32
N GLY A 336 -0.22 6.58 -13.45
CA GLY A 336 -0.74 5.26 -13.80
C GLY A 336 -1.92 5.28 -14.75
N GLY A 337 -2.17 4.14 -15.39
CA GLY A 337 -3.36 3.90 -16.19
C GLY A 337 -3.98 2.55 -15.86
N ILE A 338 -5.28 2.42 -16.16
CA ILE A 338 -6.05 1.20 -15.96
C ILE A 338 -6.55 0.70 -17.32
N LEU A 339 -6.32 -0.57 -17.60
CA LEU A 339 -6.92 -1.31 -18.70
C LEU A 339 -7.96 -2.28 -18.12
N SER A 340 -9.17 -2.25 -18.64
CA SER A 340 -10.24 -3.15 -18.21
C SER A 340 -10.97 -3.74 -19.39
N GLY A 341 -11.60 -4.89 -19.20
CA GLY A 341 -12.47 -5.48 -20.19
C GLY A 341 -13.30 -6.62 -19.62
N ILE A 342 -14.07 -7.25 -20.49
CA ILE A 342 -14.88 -8.43 -20.15
C ILE A 342 -14.46 -9.55 -21.10
N LYS A 343 -14.20 -10.74 -20.56
CA LYS A 343 -13.90 -11.91 -21.40
C LYS A 343 -15.15 -12.35 -22.14
N ILE A 344 -15.07 -12.39 -23.46
CA ILE A 344 -16.14 -12.89 -24.33
C ILE A 344 -15.83 -14.33 -24.75
N CYS A 345 -16.88 -15.10 -25.06
CA CYS A 345 -16.71 -16.38 -25.72
C CYS A 345 -16.33 -16.12 -27.18
N SER A 346 -15.25 -16.74 -27.65
CA SER A 346 -14.93 -16.78 -29.07
C SER A 346 -15.88 -17.77 -29.74
N SER A 347 -16.80 -17.26 -30.55
CA SER A 347 -17.75 -18.04 -31.37
C SER A 347 -17.06 -18.91 -32.42
#